data_AF-A0A963XVZ4-F1
#
_entry.id   AF-A0A963XVZ4-F1
#
_cell.length_a   1.000
_cell.length_b   1.000
_cell.length_c   1.000
_cell.angle_alpha   90.00
_cell.angle_beta   90.00
_cell.angle_gamma   90.00
#
_symmetry.space_group_name_H-M   'P 1'
#
loop_
_entity.id
_entity.type
_entity.pdbx_description
1 polymer ?
#
loop_
_entity_poly.entity_id
_entity_poly.type
_entity_poly.pdbx_seq_one_letter_code
_entity_poly.pdbx_strand_id
1 'polypeptide(L)'
;MPMSAGRVFVAALVSSVFMAISAHGATVTTLCPGTAATNDREFSVTTVAPGATCIASGVGNISGNPGGANPDPLFAILGSGYQLIDKSDVSGSAMSVSGVGGLSGMWSFLLPPAPKGSMWSNLVIAFKSGVAQLNPDWAAFGLSAGVTSGTWSINNGSQSLSHVNLYGQLVPAAVPLPAAGVLMVGALGALAASRRKRRQA
;
A
#
# COMPACT_ATOMS: atom_id res chain seq x y z
N MET A 1 -47.00 63.90 25.68
CA MET A 1 -45.95 63.49 24.72
C MET A 1 -45.01 62.52 25.41
N PRO A 2 -45.15 61.19 25.26
CA PRO A 2 -44.18 60.23 25.75
C PRO A 2 -43.26 59.75 24.61
N MET A 3 -41.95 59.77 24.86
CA MET A 3 -40.90 59.30 23.97
C MET A 3 -40.86 57.77 23.93
N SER A 4 -40.84 57.20 22.73
CA SER A 4 -40.70 55.77 22.45
C SER A 4 -39.23 55.36 22.47
N ALA A 5 -38.86 54.43 23.35
CA ALA A 5 -37.52 53.88 23.48
C ALA A 5 -37.33 52.68 22.53
N GLY A 6 -36.57 52.89 21.46
CA GLY A 6 -36.19 51.84 20.51
C GLY A 6 -35.17 50.88 21.12
N ARG A 7 -35.51 49.59 21.16
CA ARG A 7 -34.59 48.51 21.57
C ARG A 7 -33.81 48.01 20.36
N VAL A 8 -32.51 48.24 20.37
CA VAL A 8 -31.56 47.70 19.39
C VAL A 8 -31.21 46.26 19.81
N PHE A 9 -31.57 45.28 18.98
CA PHE A 9 -31.15 43.89 19.14
C PHE A 9 -29.76 43.69 18.53
N VAL A 10 -28.76 43.43 19.37
CA VAL A 10 -27.41 43.04 18.95
C VAL A 10 -27.41 41.53 18.72
N ALA A 11 -27.34 41.11 17.45
CA ALA A 11 -27.20 39.71 17.07
C ALA A 11 -25.73 39.29 17.24
N ALA A 12 -25.44 38.43 18.23
CA ALA A 12 -24.12 37.86 18.45
C ALA A 12 -23.90 36.70 17.46
N LEU A 13 -22.91 36.86 16.57
CA LEU A 13 -22.53 35.88 15.56
C LEU A 13 -21.47 34.94 16.16
N VAL A 14 -21.88 33.73 16.56
CA VAL A 14 -21.00 32.71 17.12
C VAL A 14 -20.27 32.00 15.98
N SER A 15 -18.99 32.29 15.78
CA SER A 15 -18.11 31.55 14.85
C SER A 15 -17.61 30.27 15.52
N SER A 16 -18.15 29.13 15.09
CA SER A 16 -17.69 27.80 15.47
C SER A 16 -16.37 27.46 14.76
N VAL A 17 -15.24 27.58 15.47
CA VAL A 17 -13.95 27.09 15.00
C VAL A 17 -13.94 25.57 15.11
N PHE A 18 -14.13 24.87 13.98
CA PHE A 18 -13.91 23.43 13.91
C PHE A 18 -12.41 23.16 13.86
N MET A 19 -11.82 22.76 14.99
CA MET A 19 -10.47 22.18 15.00
C MET A 19 -10.55 20.78 14.36
N ALA A 20 -10.07 20.65 13.12
CA ALA A 20 -9.87 19.36 12.49
C ALA A 20 -8.67 18.67 13.15
N ILE A 21 -8.93 17.70 14.03
CA ILE A 21 -7.90 16.81 14.56
C ILE A 21 -7.59 15.79 13.47
N SER A 22 -6.43 15.91 12.83
CA SER A 22 -5.93 14.90 11.90
C SER A 22 -5.57 13.64 12.69
N ALA A 23 -6.45 12.63 12.66
CA ALA A 23 -6.16 11.31 13.18
C ALA A 23 -5.04 10.67 12.34
N HIS A 24 -3.80 10.72 12.85
CA HIS A 24 -2.70 9.98 12.25
C HIS A 24 -2.86 8.51 12.59
N GLY A 25 -2.83 7.64 11.59
CA GLY A 25 -2.88 6.19 11.80
C GLY A 25 -1.70 5.74 12.65
N ALA A 26 -1.95 4.81 13.59
CA ALA A 26 -0.88 4.18 14.36
C ALA A 26 0.15 3.56 13.41
N THR A 27 1.44 3.75 13.68
CA THR A 27 2.51 3.15 12.90
C THR A 27 2.99 1.85 13.53
N VAL A 28 3.40 0.91 12.69
CA VAL A 28 3.92 -0.40 13.07
C VAL A 28 5.28 -0.57 12.43
N THR A 29 6.29 -0.86 13.25
CA THR A 29 7.64 -1.16 12.79
C THR A 29 7.85 -2.67 12.79
N THR A 30 8.27 -3.19 11.66
CA THR A 30 8.55 -4.62 11.45
C THR A 30 10.04 -4.81 11.23
N LEU A 31 10.63 -5.78 11.90
CA LEU A 31 12.03 -6.16 11.80
C LEU A 31 12.15 -7.43 10.94
N CYS A 32 13.22 -7.55 10.17
CA CYS A 32 13.55 -8.70 9.33
C CYS A 32 15.09 -8.86 9.23
N PRO A 33 15.69 -9.94 9.77
CA PRO A 33 15.04 -11.18 10.24
C PRO A 33 14.31 -11.07 11.60
N GLY A 34 14.47 -9.98 12.33
CA GLY A 34 13.87 -9.80 13.65
C GLY A 34 14.58 -10.59 14.74
N THR A 35 15.89 -10.82 14.60
CA THR A 35 16.64 -11.50 15.66
C THR A 35 17.17 -10.50 16.68
N ALA A 36 17.43 -10.96 17.90
CA ALA A 36 18.09 -10.14 18.92
C ALA A 36 19.62 -10.10 18.75
N ALA A 37 20.15 -10.69 17.67
CA ALA A 37 21.59 -10.77 17.47
C ALA A 37 22.13 -9.40 17.01
N THR A 38 23.38 -9.12 17.38
CA THR A 38 24.08 -7.89 16.98
C THR A 38 25.09 -8.13 15.86
N ASN A 39 25.25 -9.39 15.46
CA ASN A 39 26.15 -9.84 14.41
C ASN A 39 25.43 -10.15 13.09
N ASP A 40 24.14 -9.84 13.00
CA ASP A 40 23.37 -9.86 11.77
C ASP A 40 22.92 -8.43 11.40
N ARG A 41 22.70 -8.24 10.11
CA ARG A 41 22.06 -7.05 9.56
C ARG A 41 20.57 -7.16 9.89
N GLU A 42 20.00 -6.07 10.35
CA GLU A 42 18.58 -6.03 10.69
C GLU A 42 17.92 -4.95 9.85
N PHE A 43 16.95 -5.33 9.02
CA PHE A 43 16.16 -4.40 8.24
C PHE A 43 14.90 -4.05 9.01
N SER A 44 14.52 -2.78 9.02
CA SER A 44 13.24 -2.35 9.57
C SER A 44 12.40 -1.62 8.55
N VAL A 45 11.08 -1.83 8.61
CA VAL A 45 10.09 -1.10 7.82
C VAL A 45 9.00 -0.61 8.77
N THR A 46 8.73 0.69 8.72
CA THR A 46 7.64 1.30 9.48
C THR A 46 6.55 1.78 8.53
N THR A 47 5.32 1.33 8.77
CA THR A 47 4.14 1.66 7.95
C THR A 47 2.93 1.93 8.85
N VAL A 48 1.84 2.45 8.28
CA VAL A 48 0.57 2.56 9.01
C VAL A 48 -0.03 1.18 9.29
N ALA A 49 -0.75 1.05 10.41
CA ALA A 49 -1.43 -0.18 10.79
C ALA A 49 -2.35 -0.69 9.65
N PRO A 50 -2.41 -2.01 9.40
CA PRO A 50 -1.90 -3.09 10.26
C PRO A 50 -0.40 -3.40 10.13
N GLY A 51 0.34 -2.62 9.34
CA GLY A 51 1.79 -2.73 9.24
C GLY A 51 2.26 -3.62 8.09
N ALA A 52 3.57 -3.75 7.97
CA ALA A 52 4.21 -4.72 7.10
C ALA A 52 4.43 -6.04 7.85
N THR A 53 4.83 -7.09 7.13
CA THR A 53 5.21 -8.38 7.70
C THR A 53 6.54 -8.83 7.10
N CYS A 54 7.48 -9.32 7.90
CA CYS A 54 8.71 -9.90 7.37
C CYS A 54 8.37 -11.23 6.69
N ILE A 55 8.60 -11.32 5.38
CA ILE A 55 8.31 -12.52 4.58
C ILE A 55 9.55 -13.40 4.52
N ALA A 56 10.69 -12.79 4.23
CA ALA A 56 11.95 -13.49 4.08
C ALA A 56 13.13 -12.52 4.17
N SER A 57 14.29 -13.07 4.49
CA SER A 57 15.57 -12.41 4.31
C SER A 57 16.60 -13.44 3.87
N GLY A 58 17.69 -12.97 3.26
CA GLY A 58 18.69 -13.90 2.76
C GLY A 58 19.95 -13.23 2.27
N VAL A 59 20.89 -14.07 1.84
CA VAL A 59 22.18 -13.66 1.27
C VAL A 59 22.10 -13.57 -0.26
N GLY A 60 23.07 -12.90 -0.87
CA GLY A 60 23.17 -12.80 -2.33
C GLY A 60 22.32 -11.69 -2.92
N ASN A 61 22.01 -11.79 -4.21
CA ASN A 61 21.38 -10.72 -4.99
C ASN A 61 19.91 -11.01 -5.31
N ILE A 62 19.06 -10.00 -5.13
CA ILE A 62 17.67 -9.99 -5.62
C ILE A 62 17.59 -9.06 -6.82
N SER A 63 17.45 -9.61 -8.02
CA SER A 63 17.50 -8.82 -9.27
C SER A 63 16.11 -8.50 -9.84
N GLY A 64 15.05 -9.07 -9.26
CA GLY A 64 13.72 -9.02 -9.84
C GLY A 64 13.55 -9.90 -11.09
N ASN A 65 14.52 -10.77 -11.40
CA ASN A 65 14.46 -11.69 -12.54
C ASN A 65 13.84 -13.05 -12.16
N PRO A 66 12.62 -13.39 -12.60
CA PRO A 66 11.96 -14.64 -12.21
C PRO A 66 12.44 -15.90 -12.93
N GLY A 67 13.19 -15.78 -14.04
CA GLY A 67 13.43 -16.95 -14.92
C GLY A 67 14.73 -16.93 -15.73
N GLY A 68 15.67 -16.04 -15.43
CA GLY A 68 16.98 -16.03 -16.08
C GLY A 68 17.95 -17.08 -15.53
N ALA A 69 19.19 -17.05 -16.03
CA ALA A 69 20.28 -17.94 -15.59
C ALA A 69 20.61 -17.82 -14.08
N ASN A 70 20.25 -16.70 -13.46
CA ASN A 70 20.31 -16.46 -12.02
C ASN A 70 18.94 -15.97 -11.54
N PRO A 71 17.98 -16.88 -11.30
CA PRO A 71 16.66 -16.49 -10.84
C PRO A 71 16.76 -15.86 -9.45
N ASP A 72 15.97 -14.82 -9.22
CA ASP A 72 15.91 -14.15 -7.93
C ASP A 72 15.37 -15.13 -6.87
N PRO A 73 16.15 -15.40 -5.79
CA PRO A 73 15.79 -16.41 -4.78
C PRO A 73 14.45 -16.10 -4.10
N LEU A 74 14.01 -14.85 -4.12
CA LEU A 74 12.75 -14.44 -3.52
C LEU A 74 11.54 -15.07 -4.23
N PHE A 75 11.58 -15.34 -5.54
CA PHE A 75 10.46 -15.96 -6.24
C PHE A 75 10.20 -17.41 -5.81
N ALA A 76 11.23 -18.14 -5.38
CA ALA A 76 11.06 -19.48 -4.83
C ALA A 76 10.27 -19.46 -3.51
N ILE A 77 10.35 -18.35 -2.77
CA ILE A 77 9.66 -18.16 -1.49
C ILE A 77 8.25 -17.60 -1.69
N LEU A 78 8.13 -16.58 -2.55
CA LEU A 78 6.84 -15.94 -2.85
C LEU A 78 5.88 -16.87 -3.59
N GLY A 79 6.42 -17.83 -4.35
CA GLY A 79 5.65 -18.77 -5.14
C GLY A 79 5.17 -18.18 -6.48
N SER A 80 4.38 -18.98 -7.19
CA SER A 80 3.89 -18.62 -8.53
C SER A 80 2.93 -17.42 -8.51
N GLY A 81 2.96 -16.62 -9.57
CA GLY A 81 2.02 -15.51 -9.80
C GLY A 81 2.51 -14.15 -9.30
N TYR A 82 3.61 -14.12 -8.54
CA TYR A 82 4.32 -12.88 -8.26
C TYR A 82 5.12 -12.44 -9.48
N GLN A 83 5.13 -11.13 -9.71
CA GLN A 83 5.97 -10.50 -10.71
C GLN A 83 6.57 -9.21 -10.16
N LEU A 84 7.73 -8.83 -10.70
CA LEU A 84 8.33 -7.53 -10.44
C LEU A 84 7.41 -6.46 -11.04
N ILE A 85 6.91 -5.57 -10.19
CA ILE A 85 6.16 -4.38 -10.60
C ILE A 85 7.15 -3.29 -10.99
N ASP A 86 8.14 -3.07 -10.13
CA ASP A 86 9.06 -1.95 -10.29
C ASP A 86 10.35 -2.12 -9.49
N LYS A 87 11.36 -1.32 -9.83
CA LYS A 87 12.67 -1.33 -9.19
C LYS A 87 13.25 0.08 -9.09
N SER A 88 13.76 0.46 -7.93
CA SER A 88 14.19 1.84 -7.67
C SER A 88 15.39 2.31 -8.50
N ASP A 89 16.13 1.41 -9.16
CA ASP A 89 17.29 1.72 -9.98
C ASP A 89 17.00 1.69 -11.50
N VAL A 90 15.74 1.53 -11.91
CA VAL A 90 15.31 1.70 -13.30
C VAL A 90 14.68 3.09 -13.53
N SER A 91 14.95 3.68 -14.70
CA SER A 91 14.34 4.96 -15.07
C SER A 91 12.84 4.84 -15.28
N GLY A 92 12.06 5.82 -14.80
CA GLY A 92 10.60 5.79 -14.93
C GLY A 92 9.88 4.96 -13.87
N SER A 93 10.57 4.66 -12.76
CA SER A 93 10.05 3.95 -11.58
C SER A 93 8.76 4.59 -11.06
N ALA A 94 7.74 3.74 -10.87
CA ALA A 94 6.49 4.03 -10.18
C ALA A 94 6.67 4.13 -8.65
N MET A 95 7.84 3.73 -8.16
CA MET A 95 8.31 3.80 -6.78
C MET A 95 9.31 4.94 -6.58
N SER A 96 9.15 5.68 -5.48
CA SER A 96 10.08 6.69 -4.99
C SER A 96 10.74 6.19 -3.72
N VAL A 97 12.07 6.20 -3.68
CA VAL A 97 12.86 5.78 -2.53
C VAL A 97 13.88 6.85 -2.21
N SER A 98 13.89 7.33 -0.97
CA SER A 98 14.95 8.20 -0.45
C SER A 98 15.97 7.40 0.36
N GLY A 99 17.17 7.96 0.52
CA GLY A 99 18.24 7.32 1.30
C GLY A 99 18.92 6.14 0.61
N VAL A 100 18.72 5.95 -0.69
CA VAL A 100 19.55 5.01 -1.48
C VAL A 100 21.01 5.42 -1.34
N GLY A 101 21.90 4.47 -1.05
CA GLY A 101 23.29 4.75 -0.66
C GLY A 101 23.47 5.12 0.81
N GLY A 102 22.40 5.19 1.61
CA GLY A 102 22.41 5.39 3.07
C GLY A 102 21.89 4.17 3.84
N LEU A 103 21.65 4.38 5.14
CA LEU A 103 21.16 3.35 6.08
C LEU A 103 19.69 3.52 6.47
N SER A 104 19.02 4.58 6.01
CA SER A 104 17.61 4.81 6.30
C SER A 104 17.00 5.76 5.27
N GLY A 105 15.69 5.68 5.11
CA GLY A 105 14.97 6.60 4.26
C GLY A 105 13.47 6.35 4.27
N MET A 106 12.82 6.92 3.26
CA MET A 106 11.39 6.79 3.00
C MET A 106 11.19 6.05 1.70
N TRP A 107 10.03 5.42 1.57
CA TRP A 107 9.58 4.84 0.31
C TRP A 107 8.10 5.17 0.11
N SER A 108 7.71 5.31 -1.15
CA SER A 108 6.32 5.38 -1.57
C SER A 108 6.19 4.87 -3.00
N PHE A 109 5.01 4.42 -3.39
CA PHE A 109 4.75 4.06 -4.78
C PHE A 109 3.31 4.35 -5.18
N LEU A 110 3.11 4.53 -6.48
CA LEU A 110 1.80 4.51 -7.11
C LEU A 110 1.76 3.29 -8.03
N LEU A 111 0.81 2.39 -7.79
CA LEU A 111 0.74 1.17 -8.58
C LEU A 111 0.43 1.51 -10.06
N PRO A 112 1.17 0.93 -11.02
CA PRO A 112 0.85 1.11 -12.42
C PRO A 112 -0.51 0.49 -12.75
N PRO A 113 -1.20 0.95 -13.80
CA PRO A 113 -2.46 0.37 -14.23
C PRO A 113 -2.35 -1.14 -14.45
N ALA A 114 -3.18 -1.91 -13.75
CA ALA A 114 -3.28 -3.35 -13.97
C ALA A 114 -4.01 -3.65 -15.29
N PRO A 115 -3.73 -4.80 -15.95
CA PRO A 115 -4.49 -5.24 -17.11
C PRO A 115 -6.01 -5.29 -16.84
N LYS A 116 -6.81 -5.10 -17.90
CA LYS A 116 -8.27 -5.10 -17.80
C LYS A 116 -8.78 -6.38 -17.12
N GLY A 117 -9.61 -6.20 -16.08
CA GLY A 117 -10.17 -7.31 -15.31
C GLY A 117 -9.26 -7.85 -14.21
N SER A 118 -8.13 -7.20 -13.94
CA SER A 118 -7.21 -7.56 -12.86
C SER A 118 -6.87 -6.37 -11.98
N MET A 119 -6.35 -6.65 -10.79
CA MET A 119 -5.78 -5.68 -9.87
C MET A 119 -4.52 -6.25 -9.23
N TRP A 120 -3.64 -5.36 -8.80
CA TRP A 120 -2.49 -5.74 -8.00
C TRP A 120 -2.93 -6.10 -6.58
N SER A 121 -2.43 -7.22 -6.06
CA SER A 121 -2.66 -7.71 -4.71
C SER A 121 -1.39 -8.32 -4.14
N ASN A 122 -1.38 -8.60 -2.84
CA ASN A 122 -0.29 -9.25 -2.11
C ASN A 122 1.06 -8.59 -2.39
N LEU A 123 1.14 -7.27 -2.16
CA LEU A 123 2.32 -6.49 -2.48
C LEU A 123 3.48 -6.86 -1.55
N VAL A 124 4.69 -6.95 -2.11
CA VAL A 124 5.92 -7.22 -1.36
C VAL A 124 6.96 -6.20 -1.77
N ILE A 125 7.56 -5.53 -0.79
CA ILE A 125 8.70 -4.64 -1.00
C ILE A 125 9.96 -5.31 -0.48
N ALA A 126 11.02 -5.37 -1.28
CA ALA A 126 12.27 -5.98 -0.89
C ALA A 126 13.42 -4.99 -0.98
N PHE A 127 14.18 -4.87 0.10
CA PHE A 127 15.32 -3.98 0.23
C PHE A 127 16.59 -4.79 0.04
N LYS A 128 17.47 -4.34 -0.86
CA LYS A 128 18.78 -4.94 -1.10
C LYS A 128 19.86 -3.99 -0.64
N SER A 129 20.70 -4.44 0.28
CA SER A 129 21.92 -3.73 0.69
C SER A 129 23.15 -4.22 -0.09
N GLY A 130 24.31 -3.58 0.05
CA GLY A 130 25.57 -4.13 -0.49
C GLY A 130 25.91 -5.53 0.07
N VAL A 131 26.60 -6.36 -0.71
CA VAL A 131 27.07 -7.69 -0.26
C VAL A 131 28.38 -7.51 0.50
N ALA A 132 28.34 -7.57 1.84
CA ALA A 132 29.52 -7.65 2.72
C ALA A 132 29.16 -7.62 4.22
N GLN A 133 30.13 -7.98 5.07
CA GLN A 133 30.23 -7.88 6.54
C GLN A 133 29.16 -8.63 7.35
N LEU A 134 27.87 -8.38 7.12
CA LEU A 134 26.78 -8.97 7.88
C LEU A 134 25.69 -9.48 6.94
N ASN A 135 25.08 -10.60 7.30
CA ASN A 135 23.90 -11.15 6.64
C ASN A 135 22.65 -10.77 7.44
N PRO A 136 21.47 -10.65 6.82
CA PRO A 136 21.18 -10.90 5.42
C PRO A 136 21.54 -9.71 4.52
N ASP A 137 21.74 -10.01 3.24
CA ASP A 137 21.99 -9.03 2.18
C ASP A 137 20.72 -8.31 1.71
N TRP A 138 19.59 -8.97 1.85
CA TRP A 138 18.28 -8.46 1.50
C TRP A 138 17.21 -8.90 2.50
N ALA A 139 16.13 -8.13 2.58
CA ALA A 139 14.93 -8.46 3.33
C ALA A 139 13.68 -8.06 2.55
N ALA A 140 12.66 -8.90 2.59
CA ALA A 140 11.39 -8.74 1.90
C ALA A 140 10.24 -8.62 2.90
N PHE A 141 9.38 -7.62 2.68
CA PHE A 141 8.27 -7.27 3.55
C PHE A 141 6.96 -7.31 2.78
N GLY A 142 5.99 -8.07 3.29
CA GLY A 142 4.63 -8.12 2.78
C GLY A 142 3.88 -6.88 3.27
N LEU A 143 3.26 -6.16 2.34
CA LEU A 143 2.52 -4.94 2.63
C LEU A 143 1.03 -5.25 2.77
N SER A 144 0.44 -4.74 3.84
CA SER A 144 -1.00 -4.81 4.04
C SER A 144 -1.75 -3.97 2.99
N ALA A 145 -3.00 -4.34 2.73
CA ALA A 145 -3.83 -3.63 1.75
C ALA A 145 -3.93 -2.13 2.07
N GLY A 146 -3.69 -1.29 1.06
CA GLY A 146 -3.70 0.17 1.17
C GLY A 146 -2.40 0.79 1.68
N VAL A 147 -1.40 0.00 2.09
CA VAL A 147 -0.08 0.51 2.47
C VAL A 147 0.75 0.77 1.21
N THR A 148 0.97 2.05 0.89
CA THR A 148 1.72 2.49 -0.30
C THR A 148 2.90 3.40 0.03
N SER A 149 3.16 3.64 1.32
CA SER A 149 4.31 4.40 1.80
C SER A 149 4.75 3.96 3.18
N GLY A 150 6.00 4.27 3.51
CA GLY A 150 6.59 3.99 4.81
C GLY A 150 8.02 4.50 4.92
N THR A 151 8.66 4.16 6.02
CA THR A 151 10.10 4.34 6.21
C THR A 151 10.80 2.98 6.20
N TRP A 152 12.10 3.02 5.95
CA TRP A 152 12.96 1.85 6.00
C TRP A 152 14.27 2.21 6.71
N SER A 153 14.92 1.21 7.32
CA SER A 153 16.28 1.33 7.84
C SER A 153 17.03 0.01 7.83
N ILE A 154 18.37 0.12 7.83
CA ILE A 154 19.32 -0.95 8.11
C ILE A 154 19.91 -0.62 9.48
N ASN A 155 19.46 -1.32 10.52
CA ASN A 155 19.72 -0.96 11.91
C ASN A 155 21.12 -1.38 12.37
N ASN A 156 21.65 -2.45 11.78
CA ASN A 156 22.96 -3.00 12.09
C ASN A 156 23.81 -3.11 10.82
N GLY A 157 25.09 -2.74 10.91
CA GLY A 157 26.04 -2.77 9.80
C GLY A 157 26.28 -1.41 9.15
N SER A 158 27.18 -1.40 8.15
CA SER A 158 27.61 -0.19 7.45
C SER A 158 27.28 -0.22 5.95
N GLN A 159 26.67 -1.30 5.47
CA GLN A 159 26.30 -1.44 4.06
C GLN A 159 25.05 -0.63 3.80
N SER A 160 25.18 0.26 2.83
CA SER A 160 24.08 1.06 2.35
C SER A 160 23.08 0.26 1.53
N LEU A 161 21.87 0.80 1.43
CA LEU A 161 20.86 0.32 0.51
C LEU A 161 21.32 0.53 -0.94
N SER A 162 21.34 -0.55 -1.71
CA SER A 162 21.65 -0.54 -3.14
C SER A 162 20.41 -0.22 -3.97
N HIS A 163 19.32 -0.94 -3.75
CA HIS A 163 18.07 -0.75 -4.46
C HIS A 163 16.90 -1.40 -3.72
N VAL A 164 15.69 -1.11 -4.20
CA VAL A 164 14.43 -1.66 -3.71
C VAL A 164 13.68 -2.26 -4.89
N ASN A 165 13.10 -3.44 -4.68
CA ASN A 165 12.21 -4.09 -5.65
C ASN A 165 10.79 -4.08 -5.08
N LEU A 166 9.81 -3.78 -5.93
CA LEU A 166 8.39 -3.92 -5.62
C LEU A 166 7.83 -5.09 -6.43
N TYR A 167 7.23 -6.04 -5.74
CA TYR A 167 6.57 -7.20 -6.33
C TYR A 167 5.08 -7.18 -6.00
N GLY A 168 4.29 -7.86 -6.82
CA GLY A 168 2.90 -8.16 -6.50
C GLY A 168 2.32 -9.22 -7.42
N GLN A 169 1.11 -9.63 -7.10
CA GLN A 169 0.34 -10.59 -7.88
C GLN A 169 -0.78 -9.88 -8.62
N LEU A 170 -1.03 -10.29 -9.86
CA LEU A 170 -2.27 -9.94 -10.54
C LEU A 170 -3.36 -10.92 -10.13
N VAL A 171 -4.40 -10.40 -9.50
CA VAL A 171 -5.60 -11.17 -9.17
C VAL A 171 -6.77 -10.63 -9.99
N PRO A 172 -7.78 -11.46 -10.31
CA PRO A 172 -9.01 -10.95 -10.92
C PRO A 172 -9.58 -9.82 -10.09
N ALA A 173 -9.83 -8.67 -10.72
CA ALA A 173 -10.49 -7.57 -10.05
C ALA A 173 -11.89 -8.06 -9.69
N ALA A 174 -12.27 -7.93 -8.42
CA ALA A 174 -13.65 -8.09 -8.02
C ALA A 174 -14.44 -7.02 -8.78
N VAL A 175 -15.05 -7.42 -9.90
CA VAL A 175 -16.05 -6.60 -10.57
C VAL A 175 -17.13 -6.47 -9.51
N PRO A 176 -17.38 -5.26 -8.97
CA PRO A 176 -18.53 -5.12 -8.12
C PRO A 176 -19.68 -5.66 -8.97
N LEU A 177 -20.67 -6.32 -8.38
CA LEU A 177 -21.86 -6.68 -9.14
C LEU A 177 -22.87 -5.51 -9.00
N PRO A 178 -22.63 -4.26 -9.47
CA PRO A 178 -23.66 -3.26 -9.42
C PRO A 178 -24.48 -3.39 -10.70
N ALA A 179 -25.74 -3.02 -10.61
CA ALA A 179 -26.66 -2.93 -11.73
C ALA A 179 -27.15 -4.25 -12.32
N ALA A 180 -26.38 -5.31 -12.60
CA ALA A 180 -26.99 -6.49 -13.28
C ALA A 180 -28.15 -7.12 -12.47
N GLY A 181 -27.96 -7.34 -11.17
CA GLY A 181 -29.02 -7.81 -10.28
C GLY A 181 -30.12 -6.77 -10.06
N VAL A 182 -29.77 -5.49 -9.88
CA VAL A 182 -30.75 -4.41 -9.68
C VAL A 182 -31.57 -4.12 -10.94
N LEU A 183 -30.96 -4.22 -12.12
CA LEU A 183 -31.59 -4.09 -13.44
C LEU A 183 -32.48 -5.29 -13.72
N MET A 184 -32.06 -6.50 -13.36
CA MET A 184 -32.90 -7.68 -13.49
C MET A 184 -34.14 -7.58 -12.60
N VAL A 185 -33.96 -7.23 -11.33
CA VAL A 185 -35.08 -7.02 -10.39
C VAL A 185 -35.96 -5.85 -10.83
N GLY A 186 -35.36 -4.75 -11.28
CA GLY A 186 -36.07 -3.58 -11.81
C GLY A 186 -36.87 -3.91 -13.08
N ALA A 187 -36.30 -4.66 -14.01
CA ALA A 187 -36.96 -5.09 -15.24
C ALA A 187 -38.14 -6.03 -14.96
N LEU A 188 -37.96 -7.00 -14.05
CA LEU A 188 -39.03 -7.89 -13.61
C LEU A 188 -40.15 -7.12 -12.89
N GLY A 189 -39.80 -6.14 -12.05
CA GLY A 189 -40.75 -5.25 -11.39
C GLY A 189 -41.58 -4.43 -12.39
N ALA A 190 -40.95 -3.86 -13.41
CA ALA A 190 -41.63 -3.10 -14.47
C ALA A 190 -42.57 -3.99 -15.31
N LEU A 191 -42.13 -5.21 -15.65
CA LEU A 191 -42.95 -6.19 -16.36
C LEU A 191 -44.19 -6.60 -15.55
N ALA A 192 -44.03 -6.87 -14.25
CA ALA A 192 -45.14 -7.21 -13.36
C ALA A 192 -46.14 -6.05 -13.22
N ALA A 193 -45.66 -4.81 -13.09
CA ALA A 193 -46.51 -3.62 -13.01
C ALA A 193 -47.32 -3.40 -14.31
N SER A 194 -46.71 -3.61 -15.48
CA SER A 194 -47.40 -3.46 -16.77
C SER A 194 -48.55 -4.47 -16.96
N ARG A 195 -48.39 -5.71 -16.46
CA ARG A 195 -49.44 -6.74 -16.51
C ARG A 195 -50.65 -6.40 -15.64
N ARG A 196 -50.47 -5.73 -14.49
CA ARG A 196 -51.59 -5.32 -13.63
C ARG A 196 -52.46 -4.24 -14.28
N LYS A 197 -51.86 -3.26 -14.95
CA LYS A 197 -52.62 -2.18 -15.62
C LYS A 197 -53.55 -2.68 -16.73
N ARG A 198 -53.16 -3.74 -17.46
CA ARG A 198 -53.98 -4.33 -18.54
C ARG A 198 -55.21 -5.12 -18.06
N ARG A 199 -55.33 -5.40 -16.76
CA ARG A 199 -56.50 -6.11 -16.19
C ARG A 199 -57.54 -5.17 -15.58
N GLN A 200 -57.20 -3.89 -15.41
CA GLN A 200 -58.08 -2.88 -14.81
C GLN A 200 -58.67 -1.91 -15.84
N ALA A 201 -58.30 -2.05 -17.12
CA ALA A 201 -58.93 -1.43 -18.28
C ALA A 201 -59.64 -2.54 -19.06
#